data_AF-A0A2V2C995-F1
#
_entry.id   AF-A0A2V2C995-F1
#
_cell.length_a   1.000
_cell.length_b   1.000
_cell.length_c   1.000
_cell.angle_alpha   90.00
_cell.angle_beta   90.00
_cell.angle_gamma   90.00
#
_symmetry.space_group_name_H-M   'P 1'
#
loop_
_entity.id
_entity.type
_entity.pdbx_description
1 polymer ?
#
loop_
_entity_poly.entity_id
_entity_poly.type
_entity_poly.pdbx_seq_one_letter_code
_entity_poly.pdbx_strand_id
1 'polypeptide(L)'
;MEMTVKDERKLVEIWLTNAEKSDPVLRAGLQSVYDTYKKKKYLVAVFESGSCDLYEQTRDLLLYNRQRMAEQEIRREKAQRMTM
;
A
#
# COMPACT_ATOMS: atom_id res chain seq x y z
N MET A 1 7.40 -3.34 -14.03
CA MET A 1 7.76 -2.10 -13.34
C MET A 1 6.96 -0.96 -13.94
N GLU A 2 6.25 -0.18 -13.11
CA GLU A 2 5.62 1.08 -13.54
C GLU A 2 6.27 2.25 -12.80
N MET A 3 6.47 3.38 -13.49
CA MET A 3 7.03 4.59 -12.89
C MET A 3 6.11 5.78 -13.17
N THR A 4 5.62 6.42 -12.11
CA THR A 4 4.77 7.60 -12.19
C THR A 4 5.49 8.79 -11.57
N VAL A 5 5.66 9.86 -12.34
CA VAL A 5 6.26 11.10 -11.86
C VAL A 5 5.14 12.10 -11.59
N LYS A 6 4.89 12.38 -10.32
CA LYS A 6 3.99 13.43 -9.85
C LYS A 6 4.78 14.71 -9.62
N ASP A 7 4.97 15.47 -10.69
CA ASP A 7 5.75 16.72 -10.70
C ASP A 7 5.17 17.77 -9.73
N GLU A 8 3.83 17.86 -9.65
CA GLU A 8 3.11 18.76 -8.74
C GLU A 8 3.50 18.58 -7.26
N ARG A 9 3.83 17.35 -6.85
CA ARG A 9 4.24 17.01 -5.48
C ARG A 9 5.73 16.76 -5.35
N LYS A 10 6.49 16.95 -6.44
CA LYS A 10 7.89 16.51 -6.56
C LYS A 10 8.07 15.07 -6.09
N LEU A 11 7.17 14.19 -6.49
CA LEU A 11 7.11 12.80 -6.04
C LEU A 11 7.31 11.86 -7.23
N VAL A 12 8.21 10.89 -7.12
CA VAL A 12 8.38 9.81 -8.08
C VAL A 12 7.92 8.53 -7.40
N GLU A 13 6.88 7.91 -7.95
CA GLU A 13 6.35 6.64 -7.50
C GLU A 13 6.88 5.54 -8.43
N ILE A 14 7.59 4.57 -7.86
CA ILE A 14 8.10 3.42 -8.58
C ILE A 14 7.38 2.18 -8.05
N TRP A 15 6.68 1.48 -8.93
CA TRP A 15 5.96 0.26 -8.64
C TRP A 15 6.73 -0.94 -9.18
N LEU A 16 7.20 -1.80 -8.28
CA LEU A 16 7.93 -3.02 -8.60
C LEU A 16 7.03 -4.23 -8.37
N THR A 17 7.04 -5.16 -9.31
CA THR A 17 6.43 -6.48 -9.10
C THR A 17 7.35 -7.37 -8.26
N ASN A 18 6.79 -8.43 -7.64
CA ASN A 18 7.56 -9.34 -6.79
C ASN A 18 8.70 -10.05 -7.56
N ALA A 19 8.48 -10.40 -8.83
CA ALA A 19 9.51 -10.98 -9.69
C ALA A 19 10.67 -10.00 -9.93
N GLU A 20 10.38 -8.69 -10.01
CA GLU A 20 11.37 -7.64 -10.26
C GLU A 20 12.12 -7.20 -8.99
N LYS A 21 11.57 -7.48 -7.79
CA LYS A 21 12.19 -7.15 -6.50
C LYS A 21 13.54 -7.87 -6.28
N SER A 22 13.65 -9.10 -6.77
CA SER A 22 14.84 -9.94 -6.57
C SER A 22 15.90 -9.75 -7.64
N ASP A 23 15.64 -8.88 -8.64
CA ASP A 23 16.56 -8.69 -9.76
C ASP A 23 17.65 -7.65 -9.42
N PRO A 24 18.93 -8.04 -9.34
CA PRO A 24 20.02 -7.15 -8.96
C PRO A 24 20.31 -6.09 -10.03
N VAL A 25 19.97 -6.33 -11.30
CA VAL A 25 20.17 -5.38 -12.40
C VAL A 25 19.18 -4.22 -12.27
N LEU A 26 17.94 -4.54 -11.92
CA LEU A 26 16.88 -3.56 -11.67
C LEU A 26 17.19 -2.66 -10.49
N ARG A 27 17.75 -3.22 -9.39
CA ARG A 27 18.24 -2.42 -8.24
C ARG A 27 19.37 -1.47 -8.61
N ALA A 28 20.34 -1.94 -9.40
CA ALA A 28 21.43 -1.08 -9.86
C ALA A 28 20.94 0.07 -10.76
N GLY A 29 19.95 -0.21 -11.63
CA GLY A 29 19.28 0.82 -12.43
C GLY A 29 18.53 1.84 -11.57
N LEU A 30 17.80 1.38 -10.55
CA LEU A 30 17.07 2.23 -9.61
C LEU A 30 17.99 3.16 -8.82
N GLN A 31 19.20 2.71 -8.45
CA GLN A 31 20.17 3.54 -7.74
C GLN A 31 20.50 4.82 -8.52
N SER A 32 20.71 4.69 -9.84
CA SER A 32 20.98 5.82 -10.73
C SER A 32 19.78 6.78 -10.83
N VAL A 33 18.56 6.24 -10.78
CA VAL A 33 17.31 7.01 -10.74
C VAL A 33 17.21 7.78 -9.42
N TYR A 34 17.46 7.13 -8.27
CA TYR A 34 17.47 7.79 -6.97
C TYR A 34 18.44 8.96 -6.93
N ASP A 35 19.68 8.80 -7.41
CA ASP A 35 20.67 9.87 -7.40
C ASP A 35 20.25 11.06 -8.27
N THR A 36 19.60 10.80 -9.40
CA THR A 36 19.10 11.84 -10.32
C THR A 36 17.96 12.65 -9.68
N TYR A 37 16.97 11.97 -9.09
CA TYR A 37 15.80 12.62 -8.52
C TYR A 37 16.07 13.23 -7.13
N LYS A 38 16.99 12.66 -6.35
CA LYS A 38 17.49 13.25 -5.10
C LYS A 38 18.18 14.59 -5.34
N LYS A 39 18.97 14.73 -6.41
CA LYS A 39 19.57 16.01 -6.84
C LYS A 39 18.52 17.05 -7.23
N LYS A 40 17.41 16.61 -7.83
CA LYS A 40 16.27 17.48 -8.19
C LYS A 40 15.38 17.85 -6.99
N LYS A 41 15.68 17.35 -5.78
CA LYS A 41 14.84 17.44 -4.56
C LYS A 41 13.45 16.81 -4.71
N TYR A 42 13.36 15.72 -5.45
CA TYR A 42 12.14 14.92 -5.56
C TYR A 42 12.16 13.80 -4.52
N LEU A 43 11.02 13.53 -3.90
CA LEU A 43 10.83 12.37 -3.04
C LEU A 43 10.63 11.14 -3.94
N VAL A 44 11.40 10.08 -3.73
CA VAL A 44 11.21 8.82 -4.47
C VAL A 44 10.58 7.81 -3.52
N ALA A 45 9.34 7.40 -3.82
CA ALA A 45 8.61 6.36 -3.11
C ALA A 45 8.62 5.08 -3.95
N VAL A 46 9.13 3.99 -3.38
CA VAL A 46 9.17 2.69 -4.04
C VAL A 46 8.16 1.77 -3.37
N PHE A 47 7.15 1.41 -4.15
CA PHE A 47 6.12 0.47 -3.77
C PHE A 47 6.50 -0.90 -4.30
N GLU A 48 6.90 -1.77 -3.39
CA GLU A 48 7.18 -3.17 -3.70
C GLU A 48 5.89 -3.97 -3.54
N SER A 49 5.51 -4.70 -4.57
CA SER A 49 4.43 -5.69 -4.46
C SER A 49 4.85 -6.75 -3.45
N GLY A 50 4.07 -6.92 -2.38
CA GLY A 50 4.29 -7.95 -1.38
C GLY A 50 4.15 -9.37 -1.96
N SER A 51 4.71 -10.34 -1.25
CA SER A 51 4.55 -11.77 -1.57
C SER A 51 3.25 -12.37 -1.04
N CYS A 52 2.46 -11.59 -0.31
CA CYS A 52 1.25 -12.07 0.32
C CYS A 52 0.16 -12.23 -0.73
N ASP A 53 -0.53 -13.37 -0.69
CA ASP A 53 -1.62 -13.66 -1.60
C ASP A 53 -2.75 -12.62 -1.45
N LEU A 54 -3.18 -12.07 -2.58
CA LEU A 54 -4.21 -11.04 -2.62
C LEU A 54 -5.55 -11.62 -2.19
N TYR A 55 -5.81 -12.88 -2.52
CA TYR A 55 -7.08 -13.54 -2.19
C TYR A 55 -7.18 -13.80 -0.69
N GLU A 56 -6.17 -14.40 -0.06
CA GLU A 56 -6.16 -14.63 1.39
C GLU A 56 -6.30 -13.33 2.20
N GLN A 57 -5.53 -12.30 1.86
CA GLN A 57 -5.62 -11.01 2.57
C GLN A 57 -6.97 -10.34 2.42
N THR A 58 -7.55 -10.37 1.21
CA THR A 58 -8.87 -9.76 0.96
C THR A 58 -9.96 -10.54 1.69
N ARG A 59 -9.87 -11.87 1.70
CA ARG A 59 -10.81 -12.74 2.43
C ARG A 59 -10.79 -12.41 3.93
N ASP A 60 -9.60 -12.36 4.52
CA ASP A 60 -9.47 -12.14 5.96
C ASP A 60 -9.92 -10.72 6.34
N LEU A 61 -9.64 -9.71 5.51
CA LEU A 61 -10.13 -8.35 5.69
C LEU A 61 -11.67 -8.28 5.65
N LEU A 62 -12.31 -8.96 4.69
CA LEU A 62 -13.77 -9.00 4.58
C LEU A 62 -14.41 -9.71 5.78
N LEU A 63 -13.82 -10.82 6.24
CA LEU A 63 -14.28 -11.52 7.44
C LEU A 63 -14.18 -10.63 8.68
N TYR A 64 -13.04 -9.96 8.87
CA TYR A 64 -12.83 -9.04 9.97
C TYR A 64 -13.83 -7.87 9.93
N ASN A 65 -14.03 -7.25 8.77
CA ASN A 65 -14.99 -6.15 8.62
C ASN A 65 -16.43 -6.60 8.94
N ARG A 66 -16.83 -7.80 8.49
CA ARG A 66 -18.15 -8.36 8.83
C ARG A 66 -18.31 -8.59 10.32
N GLN A 67 -17.30 -9.14 10.99
CA GLN A 67 -17.33 -9.34 12.44
C GLN A 67 -17.43 -8.01 13.19
N ARG A 68 -16.61 -7.03 12.81
CA ARG A 68 -16.62 -5.70 13.43
C ARG A 68 -17.92 -4.95 13.21
N MET A 69 -18.54 -5.08 12.04
CA MET A 69 -19.86 -4.50 11.78
C MET A 69 -20.92 -5.11 12.70
N ALA A 70 -20.96 -6.44 12.80
CA ALA A 70 -21.90 -7.13 13.69
C ALA A 70 -21.69 -6.75 15.16
N GLU A 71 -20.45 -6.67 15.63
CA GLU A 71 -20.12 -6.20 16.98
C GLU A 71 -20.58 -4.76 17.22
N GLN A 72 -20.40 -3.87 16.23
CA GLN A 72 -20.83 -2.49 16.33
C GLN A 72 -22.36 -2.36 16.34
N GLU A 73 -23.08 -3.14 15.55
CA GLU A 73 -24.54 -3.17 15.57
C GLU A 73 -25.07 -3.62 16.93
N ILE A 74 -24.54 -4.72 17.47
CA ILE A 74 -24.90 -5.21 18.81
C ILE A 74 -24.59 -4.14 19.87
N ARG A 75 -23.45 -3.45 19.75
CA ARG A 75 -23.08 -2.38 20.69
C ARG A 75 -24.00 -1.15 20.56
N ARG A 76 -24.44 -0.81 19.35
CA ARG A 76 -25.41 0.26 19.09
C ARG A 76 -26.80 -0.10 19.64
N GLU A 77 -27.29 -1.32 19.42
CA GLU A 77 -28.55 -1.79 20.00
C GLU A 77 -28.51 -1.79 21.53
N LYS A 78 -27.41 -2.27 22.14
CA LYS A 78 -27.24 -2.23 23.60
C LYS A 78 -27.21 -0.79 24.13
N ALA A 79 -26.52 0.12 23.43
CA ALA A 79 -26.49 1.53 23.82
C ALA A 79 -27.88 2.17 23.69
N GLN A 80 -28.60 1.93 22.58
CA GLN A 80 -29.96 2.44 22.39
C GLN A 80 -30.94 1.91 23.45
N ARG A 81 -30.85 0.62 23.80
CA ARG A 81 -31.64 0.03 24.90
C ARG A 81 -31.30 0.56 26.29
N MET A 82 -30.08 1.05 26.51
CA MET A 82 -29.67 1.69 27.77
C MET A 82 -30.01 3.18 27.83
N THR A 83 -30.34 3.80 26.69
CA THR A 83 -30.67 5.23 26.60
C THR A 83 -32.18 5.48 26.46
N MET A 84 -32.98 4.41 26.28
CA MET A 84 -34.45 4.39 26.40
C MET A 84 -34.85 4.01 27.82
#